data_AF-A0A348XHQ0-F1
#
_entry.id   AF-A0A348XHQ0-F1
#
_cell.length_a   1.000
_cell.length_b   1.000
_cell.length_c   1.000
_cell.angle_alpha   90.00
_cell.angle_beta   90.00
_cell.angle_gamma   90.00
#
_symmetry.space_group_name_H-M   'P 1'
#
loop_
_entity.id
_entity.type
_entity.pdbx_description
1 polymer ?
#
loop_
_entity_poly.entity_id
_entity_poly.type
_entity_poly.pdbx_seq_one_letter_code
_entity_poly.pdbx_strand_id
1 'polypeptide(L)'
;MEDQYRQIITEIGEDPEREGLVDTPARASKAFKYLTHGYSLSLPEVINNAIFTADTDEMVLVRDIELYSLCEHHLLPFIGKCHVA
;
A
#
# COMPACT_ATOMS: atom_id res chain seq x y z
N MET A 1 1.94 4.82 -16.00
CA MET A 1 1.70 3.52 -15.33
C MET A 1 0.60 2.74 -16.01
N GLU A 2 -0.48 3.40 -16.47
CA GLU A 2 -1.54 2.71 -17.23
C GLU A 2 -0.98 2.01 -18.48
N ASP A 3 -0.22 2.74 -19.30
CA ASP A 3 0.44 2.14 -20.49
C ASP A 3 1.34 0.95 -20.14
N GLN A 4 2.08 1.02 -19.02
CA GLN A 4 2.93 -0.08 -18.56
C GLN A 4 2.10 -1.30 -18.14
N TYR A 5 0.97 -1.11 -17.45
CA TYR A 5 0.07 -2.21 -17.11
C TYR A 5 -0.62 -2.80 -18.35
N ARG A 6 -1.00 -1.96 -19.33
CA ARG A 6 -1.49 -2.42 -20.62
C ARG A 6 -0.44 -3.26 -21.34
N GLN A 7 0.82 -2.84 -21.32
CA GLN A 7 1.93 -3.60 -21.90
C GLN A 7 2.14 -4.95 -21.20
N ILE A 8 2.12 -4.99 -19.86
CA ILE A 8 2.21 -6.25 -19.09
C ILE A 8 1.09 -7.21 -19.50
N ILE A 9 -0.15 -6.74 -19.63
CA ILE A 9 -1.30 -7.55 -20.06
C ILE A 9 -1.05 -8.17 -21.43
N THR A 10 -0.58 -7.37 -22.39
CA THR A 10 -0.25 -7.87 -23.73
C THR A 10 0.90 -8.88 -23.69
N GLU A 11 1.94 -8.62 -22.89
CA GLU A 11 3.14 -9.48 -22.78
C GLU A 11 2.85 -10.85 -22.15
N ILE A 12 1.85 -10.95 -21.27
CA ILE A 12 1.38 -12.23 -20.72
C ILE A 12 0.43 -12.98 -21.67
N GLY A 13 0.14 -12.44 -22.86
CA GLY A 13 -0.67 -13.08 -23.90
C GLY A 13 -2.18 -12.82 -23.80
N GLU A 14 -2.62 -11.86 -22.98
CA GLU A 14 -4.03 -11.47 -22.88
C GLU A 14 -4.39 -10.37 -23.89
N ASP A 15 -5.67 -10.28 -24.25
CA ASP A 15 -6.21 -9.21 -25.09
C ASP A 15 -6.64 -8.01 -24.23
N PRO A 16 -5.94 -6.86 -24.28
CA PRO A 16 -6.29 -5.69 -23.49
C PRO A 16 -7.62 -5.04 -23.90
N GLU A 17 -8.18 -5.37 -25.06
CA GLU A 17 -9.46 -4.84 -25.54
C GLU A 17 -10.67 -5.68 -25.09
N ARG A 18 -10.45 -6.82 -24.43
CA ARG A 18 -11.58 -7.61 -23.89
C ARG A 18 -12.35 -6.81 -22.84
N GLU A 19 -13.66 -7.00 -22.79
CA GLU A 19 -14.58 -6.27 -21.90
C GLU A 19 -14.08 -6.18 -20.44
N GLY A 20 -13.52 -7.26 -19.90
CA GLY A 20 -12.99 -7.29 -18.53
C GLY A 20 -11.64 -6.56 -18.31
N LEU A 21 -10.87 -6.30 -19.37
CA LEU A 21 -9.53 -5.71 -19.27
C LEU A 21 -9.41 -4.27 -19.74
N VAL A 22 -10.38 -3.75 -20.50
CA VAL A 22 -10.30 -2.38 -21.04
C VAL A 22 -9.93 -1.34 -19.97
N ASP A 23 -10.49 -1.49 -18.76
CA ASP A 23 -10.25 -0.61 -17.61
C ASP A 23 -9.17 -1.13 -16.63
N THR A 24 -8.66 -2.35 -16.83
CA THR A 24 -7.65 -2.94 -15.92
C THR A 24 -6.36 -2.10 -15.82
N PRO A 25 -5.79 -1.54 -16.92
CA PRO A 25 -4.64 -0.66 -16.84
C PRO A 25 -4.84 0.53 -15.88
N ALA A 26 -6.00 1.19 -15.96
CA ALA A 26 -6.36 2.31 -15.09
C ALA A 26 -6.52 1.86 -13.63
N ARG A 27 -7.24 0.76 -13.39
CA ARG A 27 -7.42 0.19 -12.05
C ARG A 27 -6.10 -0.24 -11.41
N ALA A 28 -5.24 -0.93 -12.15
CA ALA A 28 -3.94 -1.42 -11.66
C ALA A 28 -3.00 -0.25 -11.35
N SER A 29 -2.93 0.75 -12.23
CA SER A 29 -2.19 2.00 -11.99
C SER A 29 -2.63 2.71 -10.72
N LYS A 30 -3.95 2.85 -10.50
CA LYS A 30 -4.51 3.45 -9.29
C LYS A 30 -4.18 2.62 -8.03
N ALA A 31 -4.33 1.30 -8.12
CA ALA A 31 -4.03 0.39 -7.01
C ALA A 31 -2.55 0.48 -6.61
N PHE A 32 -1.62 0.43 -7.57
CA PHE A 32 -0.20 0.50 -7.26
C PHE A 32 0.19 1.83 -6.60
N LYS A 33 -0.31 2.96 -7.12
CA LYS A 33 -0.12 4.28 -6.50
C LYS A 33 -0.64 4.31 -5.06
N TYR A 34 -1.78 3.68 -4.79
CA TYR A 34 -2.30 3.55 -3.44
C TYR A 34 -1.38 2.68 -2.59
N LEU A 35 -0.93 1.51 -3.06
CA LEU A 35 -0.04 0.65 -2.28
C LEU A 35 1.30 1.31 -1.93
N THR A 36 1.75 2.27 -2.75
CA THR A 36 3.01 3.00 -2.54
C THR A 36 2.82 4.43 -2.03
N HIS A 37 1.61 4.84 -1.61
CA HIS A 37 1.34 6.24 -1.22
C HIS A 37 2.14 6.70 0.01
N GLY A 38 2.63 5.75 0.82
CA GLY A 38 3.46 6.01 1.98
C GLY A 38 4.71 6.85 1.69
N TYR A 39 5.28 6.76 0.47
CA TYR A 39 6.44 7.58 0.07
C TYR A 39 6.14 9.09 0.02
N SER A 40 4.88 9.47 -0.15
CA SER A 40 4.45 10.86 -0.18
C SER A 40 3.92 11.37 1.17
N LEU A 41 3.89 10.53 2.20
CA LEU A 41 3.41 10.93 3.53
C LEU A 41 4.50 11.63 4.33
N SER A 42 4.09 12.62 5.11
CA SER A 42 4.93 13.36 6.04
C SER A 42 4.68 12.90 7.47
N LEU A 43 5.73 12.53 8.21
CA LEU A 43 5.59 12.07 9.59
C LEU A 43 4.91 13.12 10.51
N PRO A 44 5.28 14.42 10.47
CA PRO A 44 4.56 15.46 11.20
C PRO A 44 3.06 15.53 10.91
N GLU A 45 2.67 15.38 9.64
CA GLU A 45 1.26 15.42 9.23
C GLU A 45 0.50 14.19 9.73
N VAL A 46 1.13 13.01 9.70
CA VAL A 46 0.54 11.75 10.19
C VAL A 46 0.39 11.78 11.72
N ILE A 47 1.39 12.29 12.46
CA ILE A 47 1.31 12.42 13.92
C ILE A 47 0.27 13.46 14.34
N ASN A 48 0.11 14.53 13.55
CA ASN A 48 -0.89 15.58 13.77
C ASN A 48 -0.89 16.15 15.21
N ASN A 49 0.29 16.30 15.81
CA ASN A 49 0.48 16.73 17.21
C ASN A 49 -0.38 15.96 18.24
N ALA A 50 -0.73 14.70 17.97
CA ALA A 50 -1.46 13.84 18.90
C ALA A 50 -0.56 13.32 20.03
N ILE A 51 0.07 14.25 20.76
CA ILE A 51 0.99 14.00 21.86
C ILE A 51 0.36 14.56 23.13
N PHE A 52 0.23 13.72 24.16
CA PHE A 52 -0.46 14.05 25.40
C PHE A 52 0.43 13.74 26.60
N THR A 53 0.25 14.50 27.68
CA THR A 53 0.85 14.19 28.97
C THR A 53 0.17 12.97 29.59
N ALA A 54 0.98 12.02 30.07
CA ALA A 54 0.51 10.87 30.83
C ALA A 54 1.05 10.95 32.26
N ASP A 55 0.24 10.53 33.24
CA ASP A 55 0.61 10.50 34.66
C ASP A 55 1.19 9.13 35.08
N THR A 56 1.63 8.31 34.12
CA THR A 56 2.15 6.95 34.35
C THR A 56 3.39 6.69 33.50
N ASP A 57 4.35 5.97 34.07
CA ASP A 57 5.58 5.49 33.40
C ASP A 57 5.45 4.00 32.99
N GLU A 58 4.26 3.43 33.07
CA GLU A 58 4.00 2.04 32.66
C GLU A 58 4.03 1.87 31.14
N MET A 59 4.34 0.65 30.68
CA MET A 59 4.41 0.31 29.26
C MET A 59 3.01 0.35 28.62
N VAL A 60 2.90 1.06 27.49
CA VAL A 60 1.74 1.01 26.61
C VAL A 60 2.03 0.07 25.45
N LEU A 61 1.12 -0.85 25.14
CA LEU A 61 1.33 -1.84 24.09
C LEU A 61 0.13 -1.91 23.16
N VAL A 62 0.36 -1.57 21.89
CA VAL A 62 -0.62 -1.67 20.81
C VAL A 62 -0.28 -2.90 19.96
N ARG A 63 -1.23 -3.83 19.85
CA ARG A 63 -1.03 -5.12 19.18
C ARG A 63 -2.06 -5.34 18.08
N ASP A 64 -1.75 -6.31 17.21
CA ASP A 64 -2.65 -6.79 16.17
C ASP A 64 -3.03 -5.72 15.15
N ILE A 65 -2.13 -4.76 14.91
CA ILE A 65 -2.28 -3.77 13.83
C ILE A 65 -2.11 -4.52 12.50
N GLU A 66 -3.15 -4.58 11.69
CA GLU A 66 -3.06 -5.19 10.37
C GLU A 66 -2.07 -4.44 9.48
N LEU A 67 -1.18 -5.18 8.83
CA LEU A 67 -0.17 -4.64 7.94
C LEU A 67 -0.27 -5.31 6.57
N TYR A 68 -0.36 -4.46 5.54
CA TYR A 68 -0.28 -4.84 4.14
C TYR A 68 0.85 -4.05 3.50
N SER A 69 1.77 -4.72 2.82
CA SER A 69 2.88 -4.06 2.14
C SER A 69 3.30 -4.85 0.89
N LEU A 70 4.24 -4.31 0.13
CA LEU A 70 4.77 -4.89 -1.10
C LEU A 70 6.23 -5.32 -0.91
N CYS A 71 6.56 -6.55 -1.30
CA CYS A 71 7.94 -7.01 -1.35
C CYS A 71 8.66 -6.35 -2.53
N GLU A 72 9.72 -5.61 -2.28
CA GLU A 72 10.48 -4.90 -3.33
C GLU A 72 11.12 -5.83 -4.37
N HIS A 73 11.44 -7.07 -3.99
CA HIS A 73 12.10 -8.04 -4.88
C HIS A 73 11.17 -8.61 -5.96
N HIS A 74 9.87 -8.74 -5.65
CA HIS A 74 8.91 -9.47 -6.50
C HIS A 74 7.67 -8.65 -6.81
N LEU A 75 7.48 -7.50 -6.16
CA LEU A 75 6.27 -6.66 -6.22
C LEU A 75 4.98 -7.41 -5.85
N LEU A 76 5.11 -8.43 -5.01
CA LEU A 76 3.99 -9.20 -4.46
C LEU A 76 3.67 -8.77 -3.03
N PRO A 77 2.39 -8.84 -2.61
CA PRO A 77 2.01 -8.48 -1.25
C PRO A 77 2.64 -9.41 -0.21
N PHE A 78 3.04 -8.82 0.92
CA PHE A 78 3.18 -9.57 2.18
C PHE A 78 2.24 -8.95 3.21
N ILE A 79 1.60 -9.81 4.00
CA ILE A 79 0.50 -9.45 4.89
C ILE A 79 0.81 -10.01 6.28
N GLY A 80 0.59 -9.21 7.30
CA GLY A 80 0.91 -9.61 8.66
C GLY A 80 0.33 -8.67 9.71
N LYS A 81 0.94 -8.71 10.88
CA LYS A 81 0.55 -7.88 12.03
C LYS A 81 1.78 -7.18 12.60
N CYS A 82 1.58 -5.94 13.05
CA CYS A 82 2.57 -5.18 13.80
C CYS A 82 2.15 -5.06 15.27
N HIS A 83 3.14 -5.08 16.15
CA HIS A 83 3.00 -4.86 17.59
C HIS A 83 4.00 -3.79 17.99
N VAL A 84 3.55 -2.73 18.67
CA VAL A 84 4.37 -1.57 19.05
C VAL A 84 4.26 -1.35 20.56
N ALA A 85 5.41 -1.15 21.20
CA ALA A 85 5.57 -0.82 22.61
C ALA A 85 6.32 0.51 22.75
#